data_AF-A0A2U3KXK1-F1
#
_entry.id   AF-A0A2U3KXK1-F1
#
_cell.length_a   1.000
_cell.length_b   1.000
_cell.length_c   1.000
_cell.angle_alpha   90.00
_cell.angle_beta   90.00
_cell.angle_gamma   90.00
#
_symmetry.space_group_name_H-M   'P 1'
#
loop_
_entity.id
_entity.type
_entity.pdbx_description
1 polymer ?
#
loop_
_entity_poly.entity_id
_entity_poly.type
_entity_poly.pdbx_seq_one_letter_code
_entity_poly.pdbx_strand_id
1 'polypeptide(L)'
;MSSIAHGTESQALQAPSSRRSQTFLRIVVLTVLFTAAASYEVRQLSSLSSAEVWIHLRTGSWILQNHAVPHTGLFSQYTNLSWNDSSWGFDLLLGIAYRLFGLRAIPIITMLLKVALAIVTYQLARAGRSRFWQSVLLSAVAQFLIYGLQPLPYVCSILFLAVELRILNLSRQEGSSTQALFWLPVLFVLWANLHAQFILGLGVLMLFAVCEIVEGKLRTFGAQWISNRFVSSDTGKVGLVALSSFAATLVNPYTYHLFPVALKSLYSGAEFKYFLEFQALDFRRPQHYVMMLLVMTAFLSLGRLRSIALFELAILLGATGVAFRIQRDNWFVVLPAIALFSSGVFWLPKEEESTASRARAMAWAWAALLPVAVILVGILALPGKEELINKLSETMPVKACDYIRAHQLRGPIFNTYAFGSFLTWYLPDYPVVIDVRNELYGDQMLDDYNSVIQGNRRIEDAPMLAQAGTLLLEKNSGLGRALTTFPVLEARYEQVYSDDLASVFVPLPTQDLGK
;
A
#
# COMPACT_ATOMS: atom_id res chain seq x y z
N MET A 1 59.46 49.21 -22.60
CA MET A 1 58.23 49.53 -23.36
C MET A 1 57.71 48.26 -24.01
N SER A 2 56.40 48.00 -23.85
CA SER A 2 55.56 46.98 -24.53
C SER A 2 55.83 45.49 -24.20
N SER A 3 54.86 44.57 -24.14
CA SER A 3 53.39 44.61 -24.06
C SER A 3 52.85 43.20 -23.82
N ILE A 4 51.99 43.08 -22.81
CA ILE A 4 50.73 42.30 -22.69
C ILE A 4 50.32 41.45 -23.90
N ALA A 5 50.00 40.15 -23.66
CA ALA A 5 48.68 39.51 -23.93
C ALA A 5 48.78 37.97 -24.03
N HIS A 6 48.45 37.25 -22.95
CA HIS A 6 47.99 35.86 -23.06
C HIS A 6 46.88 35.60 -22.03
N GLY A 7 45.65 35.67 -22.51
CA GLY A 7 44.45 35.31 -21.77
C GLY A 7 43.26 35.22 -22.70
N THR A 8 42.36 34.27 -22.42
CA THR A 8 40.95 34.22 -22.85
C THR A 8 40.58 33.83 -24.28
N GLU A 9 40.86 32.59 -24.72
CA GLU A 9 40.07 31.98 -25.83
C GLU A 9 39.62 30.52 -25.63
N SER A 10 40.08 29.79 -24.61
CA SER A 10 39.79 28.34 -24.55
C SER A 10 38.51 27.90 -23.79
N GLN A 11 37.70 28.81 -23.23
CA GLN A 11 36.53 28.42 -22.40
C GLN A 11 35.16 28.53 -23.10
N ALA A 12 35.07 29.03 -24.33
CA ALA A 12 33.78 29.34 -24.96
C ALA A 12 33.17 28.26 -25.88
N LEU A 13 33.88 27.17 -26.20
CA LEU A 13 33.52 26.28 -27.33
C LEU A 13 32.87 24.92 -26.98
N GLN A 14 32.54 24.62 -25.72
CA GLN A 14 31.90 23.32 -25.34
C GLN A 14 30.36 23.38 -25.08
N ALA A 15 29.67 24.47 -25.42
CA ALA A 15 28.48 24.88 -24.65
C ALA A 15 27.03 24.47 -25.09
N PRO A 16 26.67 24.04 -26.33
CA PRO A 16 25.25 23.75 -26.66
C PRO A 16 24.84 22.26 -26.76
N SER A 17 25.68 21.40 -27.34
CA SER A 17 25.32 20.01 -27.67
C SER A 17 25.26 19.10 -26.43
N SER A 18 26.18 19.30 -25.49
CA SER A 18 26.24 18.58 -24.21
C SER A 18 25.00 18.80 -23.33
N ARG A 19 24.49 20.04 -23.27
CA ARG A 19 23.30 20.40 -22.48
C ARG A 19 22.00 19.82 -23.05
N ARG A 20 21.85 19.79 -24.38
CA ARG A 20 20.69 19.14 -25.03
C ARG A 20 20.69 17.63 -24.80
N SER A 21 21.85 16.98 -24.94
CA SER A 21 22.01 15.54 -24.67
C SER A 21 21.68 15.19 -23.21
N GLN A 22 22.18 15.96 -22.24
CA GLN A 22 21.84 15.75 -20.82
C GLN A 22 20.35 15.94 -20.54
N THR A 23 19.71 16.93 -21.16
CA THR A 23 18.28 17.20 -20.97
C THR A 23 17.43 16.06 -21.52
N PHE A 24 17.74 15.57 -22.73
CA PHE A 24 17.11 14.40 -23.32
C PHE A 24 17.24 13.17 -22.42
N LEU A 25 18.46 12.90 -21.93
CA LEU A 25 18.71 11.79 -21.02
C LEU A 25 17.90 11.90 -19.71
N ARG A 26 17.82 13.10 -19.11
CA ARG A 26 16.98 13.34 -17.91
C ARG A 26 15.50 13.02 -18.18
N ILE A 27 14.96 13.42 -19.34
CA ILE A 27 13.57 13.15 -19.72
C ILE A 27 13.34 11.64 -19.88
N VAL A 28 14.23 10.95 -20.59
CA VAL A 28 14.12 9.49 -20.78
C VAL A 28 14.16 8.77 -19.44
N VAL A 29 15.09 9.13 -18.56
CA VAL A 29 15.22 8.52 -17.24
C VAL A 29 14.00 8.77 -16.36
N LEU A 30 13.45 9.99 -16.34
CA LEU A 30 12.20 10.27 -15.61
C LEU A 30 11.01 9.49 -16.20
N THR A 31 10.95 9.38 -17.52
CA THR A 31 9.90 8.61 -18.19
C THR A 31 9.96 7.14 -17.77
N VAL A 32 11.15 6.54 -17.80
CA VAL A 32 11.34 5.16 -17.34
C VAL A 32 11.02 5.04 -15.84
N LEU A 33 11.54 5.93 -15.00
CA LEU A 33 11.31 5.92 -13.55
C LEU A 33 9.82 5.97 -13.20
N PHE A 34 9.02 6.77 -13.90
CA PHE A 34 7.59 6.93 -13.62
C PHE A 34 6.72 5.85 -14.26
N THR A 35 7.16 5.21 -15.35
CA THR A 35 6.29 4.32 -16.14
C THR A 35 6.69 2.85 -16.12
N ALA A 36 7.91 2.50 -15.69
CA ALA A 36 8.39 1.10 -15.75
C ALA A 36 7.48 0.13 -14.99
N ALA A 37 7.13 0.45 -13.73
CA ALA A 37 6.28 -0.41 -12.90
C ALA A 37 4.85 -0.53 -13.44
N ALA A 38 4.31 0.55 -13.99
CA ALA A 38 2.98 0.55 -14.62
C ALA A 38 2.98 -0.20 -15.96
N SER A 39 4.05 -0.09 -16.75
CA SER A 39 4.21 -0.82 -18.02
C SER A 39 4.36 -2.32 -17.79
N TYR A 40 5.01 -2.71 -16.68
CA TYR A 40 5.07 -4.11 -16.23
C TYR A 40 3.68 -4.64 -15.86
N GLU A 41 2.83 -3.81 -15.25
CA GLU A 41 1.44 -4.20 -14.90
C GLU A 41 0.60 -4.51 -16.14
N VAL A 42 0.70 -3.72 -17.22
CA VAL A 42 -0.05 -3.97 -18.47
C VAL A 42 0.25 -5.35 -19.04
N ARG A 43 1.49 -5.84 -18.91
CA ARG A 43 1.89 -7.15 -19.43
C ARG A 43 1.50 -8.31 -18.51
N GLN A 44 1.67 -8.15 -17.20
CA GLN A 44 1.52 -9.26 -16.26
C GLN A 44 0.12 -9.35 -15.65
N LEU A 45 -0.60 -8.23 -15.57
CA LEU A 45 -1.91 -8.12 -14.93
C LEU A 45 -1.91 -8.71 -13.51
N SER A 46 -0.80 -8.50 -12.78
CA SER A 46 -0.59 -9.04 -11.42
C SER A 46 -1.60 -8.52 -10.40
N SER A 47 -2.29 -7.43 -10.71
CA SER A 47 -3.39 -6.91 -9.91
C SER A 47 -4.62 -7.82 -9.86
N LEU A 48 -4.82 -8.67 -10.88
CA LEU A 48 -5.96 -9.60 -10.95
C LEU A 48 -5.78 -10.86 -10.09
N SER A 49 -4.54 -11.22 -9.77
CA SER A 49 -4.23 -12.37 -8.92
C SER A 49 -4.35 -12.06 -7.43
N SER A 50 -4.68 -10.82 -7.06
CA SER A 50 -4.94 -10.44 -5.67
C SER A 50 -6.23 -11.10 -5.17
N ALA A 51 -6.16 -11.77 -4.02
CA ALA A 51 -7.36 -12.20 -3.32
C ALA A 51 -8.14 -11.00 -2.77
N GLU A 52 -7.46 -9.91 -2.38
CA GLU A 52 -8.07 -8.83 -1.59
C GLU A 52 -8.86 -7.81 -2.42
N VAL A 53 -8.46 -7.52 -3.65
CA VAL A 53 -9.10 -6.45 -4.46
C VAL A 53 -10.62 -6.63 -4.65
N TRP A 54 -11.09 -7.88 -4.64
CA TRP A 54 -12.47 -8.23 -4.96
C TRP A 54 -13.46 -7.80 -3.88
N ILE A 55 -13.09 -7.84 -2.60
CA ILE A 55 -13.98 -7.38 -1.54
C ILE A 55 -14.16 -5.87 -1.63
N HIS A 56 -13.09 -5.12 -1.89
CA HIS A 56 -13.14 -3.67 -2.09
C HIS A 56 -14.03 -3.28 -3.26
N LEU A 57 -13.94 -4.03 -4.37
CA LEU A 57 -14.78 -3.83 -5.55
C LEU A 57 -16.25 -4.15 -5.25
N ARG A 58 -16.51 -5.25 -4.53
CA ARG A 58 -17.87 -5.66 -4.15
C ARG A 58 -18.53 -4.67 -3.20
N THR A 59 -17.81 -4.23 -2.18
CA THR A 59 -18.24 -3.23 -1.20
C THR A 59 -18.46 -1.89 -1.86
N GLY A 60 -17.53 -1.42 -2.69
CA GLY A 60 -17.67 -0.19 -3.47
C GLY A 60 -18.91 -0.17 -4.36
N SER A 61 -19.16 -1.28 -5.05
CA SER A 61 -20.36 -1.46 -5.85
C SER A 61 -21.63 -1.44 -5.00
N TRP A 62 -21.59 -2.02 -3.80
CA TRP A 62 -22.72 -1.99 -2.85
C TRP A 62 -22.97 -0.58 -2.31
N ILE A 63 -21.94 0.16 -1.92
CA ILE A 63 -22.04 1.56 -1.46
C ILE A 63 -22.71 2.42 -2.54
N LEU A 64 -22.27 2.29 -3.80
CA LEU A 64 -22.84 3.01 -4.93
C LEU A 64 -24.32 2.69 -5.19
N GLN A 65 -24.74 1.46 -4.92
CA GLN A 65 -26.13 1.04 -5.13
C GLN A 65 -27.06 1.44 -3.99
N ASN A 66 -26.55 1.42 -2.75
CA ASN A 66 -27.37 1.59 -1.54
C ASN A 66 -27.24 3.00 -0.94
N HIS A 67 -26.27 3.80 -1.39
CA HIS A 67 -25.99 5.15 -0.87
C HIS A 67 -25.74 5.14 0.66
N ALA A 68 -25.14 4.07 1.15
CA ALA A 68 -24.85 3.83 2.55
C ALA A 68 -23.49 3.13 2.68
N VAL A 69 -22.88 3.23 3.86
CA VAL A 69 -21.66 2.49 4.19
C VAL A 69 -21.99 1.24 5.03
N PRO A 70 -21.21 0.15 4.93
CA PRO A 70 -21.48 -1.07 5.68
C PRO A 70 -21.38 -0.86 7.19
N HIS A 71 -22.33 -1.40 7.95
CA HIS A 71 -22.27 -1.47 9.42
C HIS A 71 -22.35 -2.92 9.96
N THR A 72 -22.48 -3.88 9.05
CA THR A 72 -22.79 -5.28 9.31
C THR A 72 -21.97 -6.18 8.41
N GLY A 73 -21.86 -7.47 8.74
CA GLY A 73 -21.09 -8.47 7.99
C GLY A 73 -21.68 -8.85 6.63
N LEU A 74 -21.89 -7.87 5.74
CA LEU A 74 -22.40 -8.07 4.39
C LEU A 74 -21.60 -9.15 3.64
N PHE A 75 -22.25 -9.91 2.75
CA PHE A 75 -21.64 -10.96 1.91
C PHE A 75 -21.09 -12.19 2.66
N SER A 76 -21.07 -12.15 4.00
CA SER A 76 -20.67 -13.25 4.86
C SER A 76 -21.90 -13.99 5.39
N GLN A 77 -21.75 -15.27 5.76
CA GLN A 77 -22.79 -15.97 6.53
C GLN A 77 -23.05 -15.32 7.89
N TYR A 78 -22.09 -14.54 8.41
CA TYR A 78 -22.16 -13.86 9.69
C TYR A 78 -22.66 -12.42 9.55
N THR A 79 -23.87 -12.25 9.00
CA THR A 79 -24.46 -10.93 8.70
C THR A 79 -24.71 -10.08 9.93
N ASN A 80 -24.77 -10.68 11.11
CA ASN A 80 -25.00 -10.01 12.39
C ASN A 80 -23.73 -9.43 13.02
N LEU A 81 -22.53 -9.77 12.52
CA LEU A 81 -21.29 -9.18 13.01
C LEU A 81 -21.22 -7.70 12.65
N SER A 82 -20.72 -6.89 13.58
CA SER A 82 -20.48 -5.47 13.35
C SER A 82 -19.26 -5.31 12.44
N TRP A 83 -19.40 -4.43 11.45
CA TRP A 83 -18.31 -4.11 10.53
C TRP A 83 -18.24 -2.61 10.32
N ASN A 84 -17.06 -2.03 10.57
CA ASN A 84 -16.76 -0.67 10.16
C ASN A 84 -15.69 -0.74 9.08
N ASP A 85 -16.07 -0.47 7.84
CA ASP A 85 -15.15 -0.50 6.70
C ASP A 85 -14.15 0.66 6.80
N SER A 86 -12.94 0.32 7.23
CA SER A 86 -11.85 1.28 7.40
C SER A 86 -11.28 1.82 6.08
N SER A 87 -11.77 1.29 4.95
CA SER A 87 -11.37 1.63 3.59
C SER A 87 -12.52 2.07 2.68
N TRP A 88 -13.68 2.42 3.24
CA TRP A 88 -14.91 2.71 2.48
C TRP A 88 -14.74 3.71 1.32
N GLY A 89 -13.89 4.73 1.50
CA GLY A 89 -13.62 5.72 0.46
C GLY A 89 -12.81 5.13 -0.69
N PHE A 90 -11.88 4.21 -0.41
CA PHE A 90 -11.14 3.49 -1.45
C PHE A 90 -12.09 2.57 -2.20
N ASP A 91 -12.95 1.86 -1.48
CA ASP A 91 -13.97 0.97 -2.03
C ASP A 91 -14.89 1.73 -2.96
N LEU A 92 -15.39 2.89 -2.53
CA LEU A 92 -16.21 3.78 -3.36
C LEU A 92 -15.49 4.19 -4.66
N LEU A 93 -14.22 4.62 -4.57
CA LEU A 93 -13.43 5.01 -5.75
C LEU A 93 -13.22 3.82 -6.71
N LEU A 94 -12.93 2.63 -6.18
CA LEU A 94 -12.78 1.41 -6.97
C LEU A 94 -14.11 1.00 -7.61
N GLY A 95 -15.22 1.10 -6.89
CA GLY A 95 -16.57 0.85 -7.40
C GLY A 95 -16.94 1.81 -8.54
N ILE A 96 -16.61 3.10 -8.42
CA ILE A 96 -16.83 4.10 -9.48
C ILE A 96 -16.01 3.74 -10.72
N ALA A 97 -14.73 3.44 -10.53
CA ALA A 97 -13.86 3.05 -11.64
C ALA A 97 -14.35 1.76 -12.32
N TYR A 98 -14.81 0.78 -11.54
CA TYR A 98 -15.38 -0.46 -12.05
C TYR A 98 -16.66 -0.21 -12.87
N ARG A 99 -17.53 0.71 -12.44
CA ARG A 99 -18.72 1.11 -13.22
C ARG A 99 -18.35 1.74 -14.58
N LEU A 100 -17.25 2.48 -14.64
CA LEU A 100 -16.81 3.18 -15.85
C LEU A 100 -16.00 2.29 -16.81
N PHE A 101 -15.11 1.44 -16.28
CA PHE A 101 -14.12 0.70 -17.07
C PHE A 101 -14.28 -0.83 -16.98
N GLY A 102 -15.24 -1.34 -16.22
CA GLY A 102 -15.39 -2.77 -15.94
C GLY A 102 -14.12 -3.32 -15.29
N LEU A 103 -13.76 -4.57 -15.64
CA LEU A 103 -12.58 -5.24 -15.09
C LEU A 103 -11.26 -4.53 -15.38
N ARG A 104 -11.19 -3.66 -16.41
CA ARG A 104 -10.00 -2.86 -16.69
C ARG A 104 -9.71 -1.85 -15.57
N ALA A 105 -10.69 -1.50 -14.75
CA ALA A 105 -10.51 -0.59 -13.61
C ALA A 105 -9.38 -1.02 -12.67
N ILE A 106 -9.27 -2.34 -12.41
CA ILE A 106 -8.28 -2.91 -11.48
C ILE A 106 -6.84 -2.64 -11.94
N PRO A 107 -6.41 -3.05 -13.16
CA PRO A 107 -5.07 -2.73 -13.65
C PRO A 107 -4.86 -1.22 -13.89
N ILE A 108 -5.89 -0.47 -14.32
CA ILE A 108 -5.79 1.00 -14.48
C ILE A 108 -5.44 1.66 -13.14
N ILE A 109 -6.19 1.37 -12.07
CA ILE A 109 -5.92 1.92 -10.74
C ILE A 109 -4.54 1.51 -10.26
N THR A 110 -4.15 0.24 -10.45
CA THR A 110 -2.81 -0.24 -10.10
C THR A 110 -1.71 0.56 -10.82
N MET A 111 -1.86 0.80 -12.12
CA MET A 111 -0.92 1.61 -12.90
C MET A 111 -0.83 3.03 -12.35
N LEU A 112 -1.97 3.67 -12.08
CA LEU A 112 -2.02 5.03 -11.54
C LEU A 112 -1.37 5.12 -10.15
N LEU A 113 -1.61 4.15 -9.27
CA LEU A 113 -1.00 4.07 -7.95
C LEU A 113 0.52 3.87 -8.02
N LYS A 114 0.99 2.99 -8.92
CA LYS A 114 2.44 2.79 -9.17
C LYS A 114 3.11 4.07 -9.68
N VAL A 115 2.47 4.79 -10.60
CA VAL A 115 2.94 6.10 -11.09
C VAL A 115 2.95 7.13 -9.95
N ALA A 116 1.88 7.20 -9.16
CA ALA A 116 1.79 8.11 -8.02
C ALA A 116 2.91 7.86 -7.01
N LEU A 117 3.22 6.58 -6.71
CA LEU A 117 4.33 6.23 -5.83
C LEU A 117 5.69 6.68 -6.41
N ALA A 118 5.91 6.44 -7.70
CA ALA A 118 7.14 6.85 -8.37
C ALA A 118 7.33 8.38 -8.32
N ILE A 119 6.26 9.13 -8.58
CA ILE A 119 6.26 10.60 -8.49
C ILE A 119 6.52 11.04 -7.05
N VAL A 120 5.80 10.50 -6.07
CA VAL A 120 5.88 10.94 -4.68
C VAL A 120 7.24 10.61 -4.06
N THR A 121 7.80 9.43 -4.33
CA THR A 121 9.15 9.07 -3.87
C THR A 121 10.23 9.93 -4.52
N TYR A 122 10.08 10.26 -5.81
CA TYR A 122 10.98 11.20 -6.50
C TYR A 122 10.88 12.61 -5.92
N GLN A 123 9.67 13.10 -5.68
CA GLN A 123 9.43 14.42 -5.08
C GLN A 123 9.98 14.49 -3.65
N LEU A 124 9.80 13.44 -2.85
CA LEU A 124 10.37 13.35 -1.50
C LEU A 124 11.90 13.36 -1.56
N ALA A 125 12.50 12.59 -2.48
CA ALA A 125 13.94 12.58 -2.68
C ALA A 125 14.48 13.94 -3.18
N ARG A 126 13.71 14.67 -4.00
CA ARG A 126 14.08 15.97 -4.59
C ARG A 126 13.79 17.16 -3.67
N ALA A 127 12.93 17.02 -2.66
CA ALA A 127 12.46 18.09 -1.78
C ALA A 127 13.58 18.78 -0.97
N GLY A 128 14.75 18.15 -0.83
CA GLY A 128 15.90 18.75 -0.15
C GLY A 128 17.00 19.26 -1.10
N ARG A 129 18.26 19.03 -0.71
CA ARG A 129 19.46 19.52 -1.44
C ARG A 129 20.03 18.50 -2.43
N SER A 130 19.32 17.39 -2.68
CA SER A 130 19.82 16.30 -3.53
C SER A 130 19.92 16.70 -5.01
N ARG A 131 20.93 16.16 -5.71
CA ARG A 131 21.12 16.32 -7.15
C ARG A 131 20.13 15.43 -7.93
N PHE A 132 19.84 15.78 -9.17
CA PHE A 132 18.90 15.04 -10.03
C PHE A 132 19.13 13.52 -10.00
N TRP A 133 20.36 13.07 -10.27
CA TRP A 133 20.70 11.65 -10.31
C TRP A 133 20.59 10.94 -8.96
N GLN A 134 20.83 11.67 -7.87
CA GLN A 134 20.63 11.14 -6.52
C GLN A 134 19.14 10.99 -6.21
N SER A 135 18.32 11.96 -6.61
CA SER A 135 16.86 11.85 -6.44
C SER A 135 16.28 10.68 -7.25
N VAL A 136 16.77 10.47 -8.48
CA VAL A 136 16.42 9.31 -9.30
C VAL A 136 16.85 8.01 -8.62
N LEU A 137 18.09 7.90 -8.15
CA LEU A 137 18.58 6.70 -7.48
C LEU A 137 17.79 6.38 -6.21
N LEU A 138 17.56 7.38 -5.35
CA LEU A 138 16.80 7.21 -4.11
C LEU A 138 15.36 6.80 -4.40
N SER A 139 14.70 7.39 -5.40
CA SER A 139 13.34 6.98 -5.81
C SER A 139 13.33 5.57 -6.41
N ALA A 140 14.32 5.20 -7.22
CA ALA A 140 14.42 3.85 -7.77
C ALA A 140 14.63 2.80 -6.66
N VAL A 141 15.49 3.09 -5.67
CA VAL A 141 15.67 2.24 -4.48
C VAL A 141 14.37 2.15 -3.67
N ALA A 142 13.64 3.27 -3.51
CA ALA A 142 12.34 3.28 -2.85
C ALA A 142 11.36 2.31 -3.52
N GLN A 143 11.20 2.44 -4.83
CA GLN A 143 10.28 1.63 -5.62
C GLN A 143 10.69 0.15 -5.64
N PHE A 144 11.99 -0.15 -5.61
CA PHE A 144 12.49 -1.51 -5.50
C PHE A 144 12.18 -2.14 -4.13
N LEU A 145 12.27 -1.36 -3.05
CA LEU A 145 11.99 -1.82 -1.69
C LEU A 145 10.49 -1.89 -1.37
N ILE A 146 9.70 -1.01 -1.98
CA ILE A 146 8.23 -1.03 -1.93
C ILE A 146 7.72 -1.86 -3.11
N TYR A 147 8.09 -3.14 -3.12
CA TYR A 147 7.73 -4.08 -4.18
C TYR A 147 6.32 -4.67 -3.98
N GLY A 148 5.78 -5.27 -5.03
CA GLY A 148 4.54 -6.04 -4.93
C GLY A 148 3.27 -5.22 -4.72
N LEU A 149 3.26 -3.94 -5.10
CA LEU A 149 2.08 -3.07 -4.99
C LEU A 149 0.88 -3.68 -5.72
N GLN A 150 -0.15 -3.95 -4.95
CA GLN A 150 -1.47 -4.33 -5.42
C GLN A 150 -2.42 -3.14 -5.32
N PRO A 151 -3.56 -3.15 -6.05
CA PRO A 151 -4.56 -2.08 -5.97
C PRO A 151 -5.35 -2.18 -4.66
N LEU A 152 -4.66 -1.91 -3.56
CA LEU A 152 -5.19 -2.05 -2.21
C LEU A 152 -5.09 -0.71 -1.44
N PRO A 153 -5.97 -0.51 -0.44
CA PRO A 153 -6.03 0.72 0.35
C PRO A 153 -4.70 1.15 0.97
N TYR A 154 -3.83 0.21 1.37
CA TYR A 154 -2.56 0.55 2.03
C TYR A 154 -1.65 1.43 1.17
N VAL A 155 -1.76 1.37 -0.17
CA VAL A 155 -0.97 2.24 -1.05
C VAL A 155 -1.30 3.72 -0.83
N CYS A 156 -2.55 4.06 -0.50
CA CYS A 156 -2.92 5.42 -0.11
C CYS A 156 -2.14 5.88 1.12
N SER A 157 -1.88 4.99 2.08
CA SER A 157 -1.09 5.33 3.29
C SER A 157 0.38 5.59 2.97
N ILE A 158 0.94 4.84 2.02
CA ILE A 158 2.31 5.10 1.52
C ILE A 158 2.39 6.50 0.89
N LEU A 159 1.41 6.84 0.03
CA LEU A 159 1.36 8.12 -0.65
C LEU A 159 1.18 9.28 0.34
N PHE A 160 0.24 9.15 1.29
CA PHE A 160 -0.03 10.19 2.27
C PHE A 160 1.11 10.37 3.27
N LEU A 161 1.76 9.29 3.74
CA LEU A 161 2.93 9.43 4.61
C LEU A 161 4.07 10.17 3.90
N ALA A 162 4.31 9.87 2.61
CA ALA A 162 5.36 10.55 1.88
C ALA A 162 5.04 12.05 1.65
N VAL A 163 3.76 12.41 1.46
CA VAL A 163 3.30 13.80 1.43
C VAL A 163 3.45 14.46 2.79
N GLU A 164 3.05 13.79 3.87
CA GLU A 164 3.21 14.25 5.25
C GLU A 164 4.68 14.54 5.56
N LEU A 165 5.58 13.57 5.34
CA LEU A 165 7.02 13.74 5.56
C LEU A 165 7.58 14.89 4.74
N ARG A 166 7.08 15.12 3.52
CA ARG A 166 7.48 16.28 2.72
C ARG A 166 7.03 17.59 3.37
N ILE A 167 5.79 17.68 3.87
CA ILE A 167 5.28 18.86 4.57
C ILE A 167 6.09 19.13 5.85
N LEU A 168 6.37 18.09 6.64
CA LEU A 168 7.18 18.18 7.87
C LEU A 168 8.62 18.61 7.56
N ASN A 169 9.24 18.04 6.54
CA ASN A 169 10.58 18.44 6.11
C ASN A 169 10.62 19.89 5.64
N LEU A 170 9.58 20.34 4.92
CA LEU A 170 9.47 21.72 4.48
C LEU A 170 9.37 22.67 5.67
N SER A 171 8.61 22.35 6.72
CA SER A 171 8.49 23.25 7.88
C SER A 171 9.80 23.40 8.66
N ARG A 172 10.71 22.42 8.60
CA ARG A 172 11.99 22.43 9.31
C ARG A 172 13.16 23.08 8.55
N GLN A 173 13.01 23.36 7.25
CA GLN A 173 14.06 23.97 6.43
C GLN A 173 14.17 25.49 6.65
N GLU A 174 15.39 26.02 6.67
CA GLU A 174 15.67 27.46 6.80
C GLU A 174 14.94 28.30 5.75
N GLY A 175 14.16 29.29 6.20
CA GLY A 175 13.42 30.23 5.34
C GLY A 175 12.06 29.72 4.81
N SER A 176 11.56 28.59 5.31
CA SER A 176 10.32 27.97 4.84
C SER A 176 9.07 28.42 5.62
N SER A 177 7.90 28.30 4.97
CA SER A 177 6.61 28.70 5.52
C SER A 177 6.00 27.57 6.37
N THR A 178 5.89 27.81 7.68
CA THR A 178 5.08 26.98 8.61
C THR A 178 3.62 26.87 8.20
N GLN A 179 3.16 27.67 7.23
CA GLN A 179 1.80 27.60 6.68
C GLN A 179 1.51 26.25 6.01
N ALA A 180 2.53 25.54 5.49
CA ALA A 180 2.33 24.25 4.86
C ALA A 180 1.75 23.21 5.83
N LEU A 181 2.02 23.33 7.13
CA LEU A 181 1.49 22.44 8.17
C LEU A 181 -0.04 22.48 8.27
N PHE A 182 -0.69 23.58 7.89
CA PHE A 182 -2.15 23.68 7.89
C PHE A 182 -2.85 22.85 6.81
N TRP A 183 -2.09 22.22 5.90
CA TRP A 183 -2.63 21.21 4.98
C TRP A 183 -2.74 19.82 5.61
N LEU A 184 -2.08 19.56 6.75
CA LEU A 184 -2.14 18.26 7.42
C LEU A 184 -3.55 17.86 7.86
N PRO A 185 -4.40 18.75 8.43
CA PRO A 185 -5.78 18.39 8.72
C PRO A 185 -6.55 17.90 7.50
N VAL A 186 -6.39 18.56 6.35
CA VAL A 186 -7.03 18.13 5.08
C VAL A 186 -6.50 16.76 4.65
N LEU A 187 -5.18 16.54 4.76
CA LEU A 187 -4.55 15.25 4.49
C LEU A 187 -5.16 14.14 5.36
N PHE A 188 -5.36 14.39 6.66
CA PHE A 188 -5.90 13.41 7.61
C PHE A 188 -7.39 13.14 7.43
N VAL A 189 -8.19 14.13 6.98
CA VAL A 189 -9.58 13.86 6.54
C VAL A 189 -9.55 12.85 5.39
N LEU A 190 -8.74 13.09 4.35
CA LEU A 190 -8.68 12.19 3.21
C LEU A 190 -8.14 10.80 3.60
N TRP A 191 -7.10 10.76 4.43
CA TRP A 191 -6.45 9.51 4.82
C TRP A 191 -7.37 8.63 5.67
N ALA A 192 -8.05 9.19 6.69
CA ALA A 192 -8.94 8.43 7.57
C ALA A 192 -10.15 7.81 6.85
N ASN A 193 -10.50 8.33 5.67
CA ASN A 193 -11.57 7.77 4.84
C ASN A 193 -11.07 6.77 3.78
N LEU A 194 -9.76 6.65 3.59
CA LEU A 194 -9.17 5.78 2.55
C LEU A 194 -8.48 4.55 3.13
N HIS A 195 -7.86 4.64 4.31
CA HIS A 195 -7.19 3.49 4.91
C HIS A 195 -6.91 3.62 6.42
N ALA A 196 -7.03 2.51 7.14
CA ALA A 196 -6.79 2.39 8.58
C ALA A 196 -5.39 2.85 9.06
N GLN A 197 -4.35 2.75 8.23
CA GLN A 197 -2.99 3.16 8.61
C GLN A 197 -2.80 4.68 8.72
N PHE A 198 -3.86 5.49 8.65
CA PHE A 198 -3.82 6.90 9.08
C PHE A 198 -3.30 7.07 10.51
N ILE A 199 -3.48 6.04 11.36
CA ILE A 199 -2.98 6.03 12.74
C ILE A 199 -1.44 6.10 12.80
N LEU A 200 -0.72 5.54 11.81
CA LEU A 200 0.73 5.62 11.72
C LEU A 200 1.18 7.05 11.38
N GLY A 201 0.50 7.68 10.41
CA GLY A 201 0.74 9.10 10.09
C GLY A 201 0.46 10.00 11.29
N LEU A 202 -0.67 9.81 11.97
CA LEU A 202 -1.00 10.58 13.17
C LEU A 202 0.07 10.39 14.26
N GLY A 203 0.57 9.17 14.44
CA GLY A 203 1.71 8.88 15.32
C GLY A 203 2.98 9.64 14.93
N VAL A 204 3.29 9.75 13.63
CA VAL A 204 4.43 10.53 13.11
C VAL A 204 4.24 12.02 13.38
N LEU A 205 3.05 12.58 13.17
CA LEU A 205 2.76 13.98 13.48
C LEU A 205 2.88 14.28 14.99
N MET A 206 2.37 13.39 15.83
CA MET A 206 2.49 13.55 17.29
C MET A 206 3.95 13.45 17.73
N LEU A 207 4.72 12.51 17.16
CA LEU A 207 6.15 12.40 17.40
C LEU A 207 6.89 13.67 16.98
N PHE A 208 6.57 14.23 15.81
CA PHE A 208 7.10 15.49 15.32
C PHE A 208 6.82 16.64 16.29
N ALA A 209 5.57 16.78 16.73
CA ALA A 209 5.17 17.84 17.67
C ALA A 209 5.93 17.75 19.00
N VAL A 210 6.06 16.55 19.57
CA VAL A 210 6.83 16.31 20.80
C VAL A 210 8.30 16.66 20.58
N CYS A 211 8.89 16.24 19.46
CA CYS A 211 10.29 16.52 19.15
C CYS A 211 10.56 18.03 18.98
N GLU A 212 9.69 18.77 18.29
CA GLU A 212 9.82 20.23 18.16
C GLU A 212 9.73 20.95 19.52
N ILE A 213 8.82 20.52 20.40
CA ILE A 213 8.71 21.06 21.78
C ILE A 213 10.01 20.81 22.57
N VAL A 214 10.51 19.57 22.51
CA VAL A 214 11.69 19.15 23.27
C VAL A 214 12.95 19.83 22.74
N GLU A 215 13.16 19.84 21.42
CA GLU A 215 14.28 20.54 20.79
C GLU A 215 14.24 22.04 21.09
N GLY A 216 13.07 22.67 21.00
CA GLY A 216 12.89 24.09 21.32
C GLY A 216 13.29 24.42 22.77
N LYS A 217 12.82 23.64 23.75
CA LYS A 217 13.19 23.83 25.17
C LYS A 217 14.67 23.62 25.41
N LEU A 218 15.24 22.55 24.88
CA LEU A 218 16.65 22.22 25.09
C LEU A 218 17.59 23.26 24.45
N ARG A 219 17.21 23.85 23.31
CA ARG A 219 17.93 24.99 22.71
C ARG A 219 17.90 26.22 23.61
N THR A 220 16.76 26.52 24.24
CA THR A 220 16.64 27.60 25.24
C THR A 220 17.55 27.37 26.45
N PHE A 221 17.76 26.11 26.85
CA PHE A 221 18.71 25.73 27.90
C PHE A 221 20.19 25.65 27.44
N GLY A 222 20.49 26.02 26.19
CA GLY A 222 21.87 26.06 25.68
C GLY A 222 22.45 24.70 25.30
N ALA A 223 21.62 23.68 25.05
CA ALA A 223 22.09 22.35 24.64
C ALA A 223 22.71 22.38 23.23
N GLN A 224 24.03 22.54 23.15
CA GLN A 224 24.79 22.62 21.88
C GLN A 224 24.85 21.30 21.11
N TRP A 225 24.51 20.17 21.73
CA TRP A 225 24.49 18.85 21.10
C TRP A 225 23.24 18.60 20.24
N ILE A 226 22.26 19.50 20.27
CA ILE A 226 21.08 19.42 19.39
C ILE A 226 21.39 20.07 18.06
N SER A 227 20.91 19.45 16.98
CA SER A 227 21.16 19.97 15.65
C SER A 227 20.55 21.35 15.47
N ASN A 228 21.37 22.36 15.15
CA ASN A 228 20.92 23.70 14.75
C ASN A 228 20.54 23.78 13.26
N ARG A 229 20.65 22.67 12.53
CA ARG A 229 20.35 22.60 11.08
C ARG A 229 18.86 22.83 10.79
N PHE A 230 17.98 22.51 11.74
CA PHE A 230 16.54 22.59 11.57
C PHE A 230 15.98 23.79 12.31
N VAL A 231 15.16 24.59 11.62
CA VAL A 231 14.48 25.73 12.25
C VAL A 231 13.37 25.20 13.14
N SER A 232 13.35 25.65 14.40
CA SER A 232 12.25 25.31 15.30
C SER A 232 10.98 26.00 14.83
N SER A 233 9.93 25.21 14.59
CA SER A 233 8.62 25.73 14.26
C SER A 233 7.98 26.36 15.50
N ASP A 234 7.05 27.29 15.27
CA ASP A 234 6.24 27.87 16.35
C ASP A 234 5.43 26.74 17.03
N THR A 235 5.81 26.43 18.27
CA THR A 235 5.23 25.35 19.06
C THR A 235 3.71 25.44 19.19
N GLY A 236 3.16 26.66 19.27
CA GLY A 236 1.71 26.86 19.33
C GLY A 236 1.03 26.44 18.03
N LYS A 237 1.63 26.75 16.88
CA LYS A 237 1.11 26.34 15.57
C LYS A 237 1.21 24.84 15.36
N VAL A 238 2.33 24.22 15.74
CA VAL A 238 2.50 22.76 15.63
C VAL A 238 1.48 22.03 16.51
N GLY A 239 1.28 22.49 17.75
CA GLY A 239 0.25 21.95 18.64
C GLY A 239 -1.17 22.10 18.07
N LEU A 240 -1.50 23.27 17.53
CA LEU A 240 -2.79 23.51 16.87
C LEU A 240 -3.00 22.59 15.66
N VAL A 241 -1.99 22.41 14.83
CA VAL A 241 -2.04 21.52 13.66
C VAL A 241 -2.19 20.07 14.08
N ALA A 242 -1.47 19.61 15.11
CA ALA A 242 -1.60 18.26 15.64
C ALA A 242 -3.03 17.99 16.17
N LEU A 243 -3.58 18.92 16.96
CA LEU A 243 -4.94 18.80 17.48
C LEU A 243 -5.99 18.85 16.36
N SER A 244 -5.82 19.75 15.39
CA SER A 244 -6.72 19.88 14.24
C SER A 244 -6.66 18.64 13.33
N SER A 245 -5.48 18.03 13.19
CA SER A 245 -5.28 16.80 12.42
C SER A 245 -5.91 15.60 13.13
N PHE A 246 -5.79 15.52 14.45
CA PHE A 246 -6.52 14.53 15.25
C PHE A 246 -8.03 14.67 15.05
N ALA A 247 -8.58 15.88 15.21
CA ALA A 247 -10.00 16.14 15.00
C ALA A 247 -10.44 15.84 13.55
N ALA A 248 -9.59 16.12 12.56
CA ALA A 248 -9.85 15.82 11.16
C ALA A 248 -10.04 14.31 10.90
N THR A 249 -9.33 13.43 11.61
CA THR A 249 -9.53 11.97 11.45
C THR A 249 -10.94 11.52 11.86
N LEU A 250 -11.65 12.28 12.69
CA LEU A 250 -13.03 11.98 13.10
C LEU A 250 -14.07 12.34 12.02
N VAL A 251 -13.67 13.04 10.95
CA VAL A 251 -14.53 13.40 9.83
C VAL A 251 -14.64 12.21 8.88
N ASN A 252 -15.38 11.19 9.31
CA ASN A 252 -15.69 9.98 8.55
C ASN A 252 -17.02 9.38 9.03
N PRO A 253 -17.70 8.50 8.24
CA PRO A 253 -18.99 7.92 8.60
C PRO A 253 -19.01 7.12 9.92
N TYR A 254 -17.87 6.62 10.35
CA TYR A 254 -17.70 5.80 11.55
C TYR A 254 -17.09 6.57 12.73
N THR A 255 -16.74 7.85 12.54
CA THR A 255 -16.16 8.75 13.54
C THR A 255 -15.00 8.12 14.33
N TYR A 256 -15.15 7.94 15.64
CA TYR A 256 -14.15 7.36 16.54
C TYR A 256 -14.07 5.83 16.48
N HIS A 257 -15.06 5.15 15.89
CA HIS A 257 -15.09 3.69 15.81
C HIS A 257 -14.02 3.10 14.88
N LEU A 258 -13.34 3.92 14.06
CA LEU A 258 -12.20 3.48 13.27
C LEU A 258 -10.91 3.31 14.08
N PHE A 259 -10.75 4.02 15.20
CA PHE A 259 -9.55 3.89 16.03
C PHE A 259 -9.31 2.45 16.53
N PRO A 260 -10.28 1.76 17.15
CA PRO A 260 -10.06 0.37 17.58
C PRO A 260 -9.80 -0.57 16.39
N VAL A 261 -10.46 -0.35 15.25
CA VAL A 261 -10.22 -1.14 14.02
C VAL A 261 -8.80 -0.94 13.51
N ALA A 262 -8.35 0.31 13.40
CA ALA A 262 -7.00 0.66 12.97
C ALA A 262 -5.92 0.14 13.91
N LEU A 263 -6.13 0.23 15.23
CA LEU A 263 -5.20 -0.31 16.22
C LEU A 263 -5.15 -1.83 16.16
N LYS A 264 -6.29 -2.52 15.97
CA LYS A 264 -6.33 -3.97 15.84
C LYS A 264 -5.61 -4.44 14.58
N SER A 265 -5.73 -3.70 13.47
CA SER A 265 -5.00 -3.99 12.22
C SER A 265 -3.48 -3.90 12.36
N LEU A 266 -2.96 -3.12 13.33
CA LEU A 266 -1.53 -3.09 13.64
C LEU A 266 -1.06 -4.29 14.49
N TYR A 267 -1.96 -5.00 15.16
CA TYR A 267 -1.63 -5.99 16.19
C TYR A 267 -2.51 -7.27 16.13
N SER A 268 -2.85 -7.77 14.93
CA SER A 268 -3.56 -9.05 14.82
C SER A 268 -2.60 -10.23 14.98
N GLY A 269 -2.79 -11.02 16.05
CA GLY A 269 -1.97 -12.19 16.34
C GLY A 269 -2.13 -13.28 15.28
N ALA A 270 -3.35 -13.46 14.78
CA ALA A 270 -3.66 -14.43 13.74
C ALA A 270 -3.05 -14.04 12.39
N GLU A 271 -3.06 -12.76 12.01
CA GLU A 271 -2.42 -12.31 10.77
C GLU A 271 -0.92 -12.57 10.76
N PHE A 272 -0.23 -12.28 11.88
CA PHE A 272 1.20 -12.57 12.03
C PHE A 272 1.53 -14.06 11.94
N LYS A 273 0.58 -14.94 12.26
CA LYS A 273 0.77 -16.39 12.29
C LYS A 273 0.58 -17.03 10.92
N TYR A 274 -0.47 -16.62 10.18
CA TYR A 274 -0.89 -17.32 8.97
C TYR A 274 -0.45 -16.66 7.67
N PHE A 275 -0.17 -15.36 7.67
CA PHE A 275 0.12 -14.61 6.45
C PHE A 275 1.59 -14.19 6.37
N LEU A 276 2.25 -14.59 5.28
CA LEU A 276 3.68 -14.37 5.09
C LEU A 276 4.03 -12.87 5.08
N GLU A 277 3.21 -12.04 4.46
CA GLU A 277 3.42 -10.59 4.33
C GLU A 277 3.43 -9.84 5.67
N PHE A 278 2.85 -10.41 6.73
CA PHE A 278 2.88 -9.86 8.08
C PHE A 278 4.03 -10.39 8.94
N GLN A 279 4.79 -11.36 8.44
CA GLN A 279 5.95 -11.89 9.14
C GLN A 279 7.14 -10.92 9.09
N ALA A 280 8.12 -11.18 9.97
CA ALA A 280 9.38 -10.48 9.99
C ALA A 280 10.21 -10.77 8.73
N LEU A 281 11.15 -9.87 8.42
CA LEU A 281 12.06 -10.05 7.28
C LEU A 281 12.92 -11.31 7.46
N ASP A 282 12.87 -12.21 6.49
CA ASP A 282 13.58 -13.51 6.51
C ASP A 282 15.00 -13.46 5.92
N PHE A 283 15.40 -12.31 5.36
CA PHE A 283 16.65 -12.11 4.63
C PHE A 283 16.93 -13.12 3.50
N ARG A 284 15.89 -13.65 2.83
CA ARG A 284 16.04 -14.56 1.68
C ARG A 284 15.92 -13.86 0.33
N ARG A 285 15.52 -12.59 0.33
CA ARG A 285 15.30 -11.77 -0.87
C ARG A 285 16.31 -10.62 -0.94
N PRO A 286 16.80 -10.22 -2.12
CA PRO A 286 17.74 -9.10 -2.26
C PRO A 286 17.19 -7.79 -1.67
N GLN A 287 15.87 -7.59 -1.73
CA GLN A 287 15.18 -6.45 -1.13
C GLN A 287 15.47 -6.33 0.38
N HIS A 288 15.57 -7.44 1.11
CA HIS A 288 15.79 -7.43 2.56
C HIS A 288 17.21 -6.93 2.89
N TYR A 289 18.19 -7.32 2.09
CA TYR A 289 19.57 -6.84 2.23
C TYR A 289 19.70 -5.37 1.84
N VAL A 290 19.06 -4.94 0.75
CA VAL A 290 19.06 -3.52 0.34
C VAL A 290 18.36 -2.65 1.40
N MET A 291 17.28 -3.15 2.01
CA MET A 291 16.61 -2.48 3.13
C MET A 291 17.56 -2.29 4.31
N MET A 292 18.25 -3.36 4.71
CA MET A 292 19.23 -3.29 5.80
C MET A 292 20.33 -2.27 5.51
N LEU A 293 20.87 -2.26 4.28
CA LEU A 293 21.86 -1.26 3.87
C LEU A 293 21.29 0.17 3.90
N LEU A 294 20.05 0.36 3.46
CA LEU A 294 19.36 1.67 3.53
C LEU A 294 19.25 2.15 4.99
N VAL A 295 18.82 1.27 5.90
CA VAL A 295 18.67 1.59 7.32
C VAL A 295 20.03 1.89 7.97
N MET A 296 21.04 1.03 7.73
CA MET A 296 22.40 1.24 8.24
C MET A 296 22.99 2.56 7.74
N THR A 297 22.82 2.88 6.46
CA THR A 297 23.30 4.14 5.89
C THR A 297 22.53 5.35 6.41
N ALA A 298 21.22 5.20 6.71
CA ALA A 298 20.41 6.25 7.32
C ALA A 298 20.91 6.57 8.74
N PHE A 299 21.11 5.56 9.59
CA PHE A 299 21.69 5.75 10.94
C PHE A 299 23.12 6.29 10.89
N LEU A 300 23.96 5.80 9.97
CA LEU A 300 25.31 6.32 9.77
C LEU A 300 25.28 7.80 9.37
N SER A 301 24.30 8.20 8.54
CA SER A 301 24.14 9.59 8.16
C SER A 301 23.81 10.46 9.38
N LEU A 302 22.87 10.06 10.24
CA LEU A 302 22.60 10.76 11.50
C LEU A 302 23.82 10.86 12.39
N GLY A 303 24.58 9.77 12.56
CA GLY A 303 25.81 9.76 13.36
C GLY A 303 26.87 10.76 12.85
N ARG A 304 26.89 11.04 11.55
CA ARG A 304 27.82 12.02 10.95
C ARG A 304 27.43 13.48 11.19
N LEU A 305 26.18 13.77 11.58
CA LEU A 305 25.77 15.13 11.92
C LEU A 305 26.50 15.67 13.17
N ARG A 306 27.11 14.80 13.99
CA ARG A 306 27.77 15.16 15.26
C ARG A 306 26.85 15.96 16.21
N SER A 307 25.55 15.89 15.99
CA SER A 307 24.48 16.54 16.74
C SER A 307 23.22 15.68 16.64
N ILE A 308 22.36 15.70 17.65
CA ILE A 308 21.13 14.92 17.69
C ILE A 308 20.03 15.66 16.93
N ALA A 309 19.48 15.00 15.92
CA ALA A 309 18.24 15.37 15.25
C ALA A 309 17.14 14.45 15.78
N LEU A 310 16.37 14.93 16.77
CA LEU A 310 15.58 14.07 17.65
C LEU A 310 14.44 13.39 16.88
N PHE A 311 13.75 14.16 16.04
CA PHE A 311 12.67 13.63 15.20
C PHE A 311 13.15 12.56 14.23
N GLU A 312 14.21 12.82 13.45
CA GLU A 312 14.75 11.86 12.48
C GLU A 312 15.26 10.58 13.15
N LEU A 313 15.89 10.71 14.32
CA LEU A 313 16.34 9.56 15.09
C LEU A 313 15.15 8.74 15.59
N ALA A 314 14.16 9.40 16.19
CA ALA A 314 13.00 8.72 16.78
C ALA A 314 12.13 8.04 15.71
N ILE A 315 11.87 8.73 14.57
CA ILE A 315 11.10 8.14 13.48
C ILE A 315 11.84 6.96 12.85
N LEU A 316 13.17 7.04 12.66
CA LEU A 316 13.94 5.91 12.11
C LEU A 316 13.97 4.72 13.07
N LEU A 317 14.09 4.95 14.38
CA LEU A 317 14.04 3.87 15.38
C LEU A 317 12.67 3.17 15.37
N GLY A 318 11.58 3.94 15.46
CA GLY A 318 10.23 3.40 15.43
C GLY A 318 9.92 2.69 14.11
N ALA A 319 10.29 3.31 12.99
CA ALA A 319 10.05 2.76 11.67
C ALA A 319 10.84 1.49 11.39
N THR A 320 12.08 1.40 11.88
CA THR A 320 12.89 0.18 11.78
C THR A 320 12.22 -0.96 12.53
N GLY A 321 11.72 -0.70 13.74
CA GLY A 321 10.99 -1.70 14.54
C GLY A 321 9.76 -2.26 13.81
N VAL A 322 8.97 -1.38 13.20
CA VAL A 322 7.78 -1.77 12.41
C VAL A 322 8.18 -2.56 11.16
N ALA A 323 9.06 -2.01 10.31
CA ALA A 323 9.43 -2.62 9.04
C ALA A 323 10.08 -4.00 9.18
N PHE A 324 10.94 -4.18 10.21
CA PHE A 324 11.61 -5.46 10.43
C PHE A 324 10.68 -6.51 11.04
N ARG A 325 9.62 -6.08 11.72
CA ARG A 325 8.60 -6.95 12.32
C ARG A 325 7.50 -7.33 11.33
N ILE A 326 7.17 -6.45 10.39
CA ILE A 326 6.06 -6.56 9.43
C ILE A 326 6.58 -6.18 8.05
N GLN A 327 6.95 -7.17 7.23
CA GLN A 327 7.58 -6.90 5.94
C GLN A 327 6.67 -6.15 4.94
N ARG A 328 5.34 -6.29 5.04
CA ARG A 328 4.37 -5.50 4.25
C ARG A 328 4.55 -4.00 4.50
N ASP A 329 4.90 -3.62 5.74
CA ASP A 329 5.01 -2.22 6.17
C ASP A 329 6.44 -1.66 6.05
N ASN A 330 7.27 -2.30 5.24
CA ASN A 330 8.62 -1.86 4.87
C ASN A 330 8.69 -0.40 4.38
N TRP A 331 7.63 0.08 3.73
CA TRP A 331 7.53 1.47 3.27
C TRP A 331 7.69 2.49 4.42
N PHE A 332 7.31 2.10 5.65
CA PHE A 332 7.34 2.98 6.82
C PHE A 332 8.77 3.36 7.23
N VAL A 333 9.79 2.54 6.92
CA VAL A 333 11.22 2.91 7.12
C VAL A 333 11.86 3.49 5.86
N VAL A 334 11.42 3.07 4.67
CA VAL A 334 11.94 3.55 3.38
C VAL A 334 11.70 5.05 3.22
N LEU A 335 10.48 5.52 3.49
CA LEU A 335 10.12 6.92 3.26
C LEU A 335 10.88 7.88 4.19
N PRO A 336 10.96 7.67 5.52
CA PRO A 336 11.80 8.48 6.40
C PRO A 336 13.30 8.44 6.03
N ALA A 337 13.82 7.29 5.61
CA ALA A 337 15.22 7.19 5.18
C ALA A 337 15.50 8.05 3.94
N ILE A 338 14.62 8.02 2.93
CA ILE A 338 14.73 8.86 1.72
C ILE A 338 14.59 10.34 2.06
N ALA A 339 13.62 10.68 2.90
CA ALA A 339 13.43 12.03 3.44
C ALA A 339 14.72 12.54 4.11
N LEU A 340 15.34 11.72 4.96
CA LEU A 340 16.61 12.03 5.60
C LEU A 340 17.74 12.26 4.58
N PHE A 341 17.92 11.36 3.62
CA PHE A 341 18.95 11.53 2.58
C PHE A 341 18.74 12.79 1.73
N SER A 342 17.49 13.15 1.46
CA SER A 342 17.16 14.37 0.71
C SER A 342 17.67 15.64 1.41
N SER A 343 17.69 15.65 2.74
CA SER A 343 18.12 16.80 3.57
C SER A 343 19.63 17.11 3.49
N GLY A 344 20.41 16.27 2.80
CA GLY A 344 21.81 16.56 2.44
C GLY A 344 22.81 16.23 3.54
N VAL A 345 22.58 15.16 4.31
CA VAL A 345 23.51 14.68 5.35
C VAL A 345 24.81 14.08 4.78
N PHE A 346 24.80 13.67 3.51
CA PHE A 346 25.92 12.99 2.87
C PHE A 346 26.46 13.67 1.61
N TRP A 347 25.83 14.75 1.13
CA TRP A 347 25.97 15.14 -0.28
C TRP A 347 26.17 16.63 -0.50
N LEU A 348 26.98 16.91 -1.52
CA LEU A 348 27.40 18.23 -1.99
C LEU A 348 26.21 19.20 -2.13
N PRO A 349 26.43 20.52 -1.90
CA PRO A 349 25.40 21.53 -2.01
C PRO A 349 24.61 21.42 -3.32
N LYS A 350 23.32 21.80 -3.23
CA LYS A 350 22.39 21.92 -4.35
C LYS A 350 23.09 22.65 -5.49
N GLU A 351 23.13 22.02 -6.66
CA GLU A 351 23.63 22.67 -7.87
C GLU A 351 22.77 23.93 -8.09
N GLU A 352 23.39 25.11 -8.20
CA GLU A 352 22.69 26.33 -8.62
C GLU A 352 22.18 26.11 -10.04
N GLU A 353 20.98 25.54 -10.14
CA GLU A 353 20.29 25.41 -11.41
C GLU A 353 19.86 26.83 -11.82
N SER A 354 20.67 27.46 -12.68
CA SER A 354 20.46 28.83 -13.17
C SER A 354 19.02 29.07 -13.63
N THR A 355 18.51 30.28 -13.42
CA THR A 355 17.12 30.69 -13.69
C THR A 355 16.64 30.38 -15.12
N ALA A 356 15.32 30.21 -15.20
CA ALA A 356 14.56 29.59 -16.28
C ALA A 356 14.90 30.07 -17.70
N SER A 357 15.27 29.12 -18.56
CA SER A 357 15.22 29.27 -20.02
C SER A 357 13.99 28.56 -20.58
N ARG A 358 13.43 29.08 -21.68
CA ARG A 358 12.30 28.48 -22.41
C ARG A 358 12.54 27.00 -22.77
N ALA A 359 13.80 26.63 -23.01
CA ALA A 359 14.23 25.25 -23.25
C ALA A 359 14.05 24.33 -22.04
N ARG A 360 14.23 24.84 -20.80
CA ARG A 360 14.02 24.06 -19.57
C ARG A 360 12.53 23.87 -19.27
N ALA A 361 11.70 24.90 -19.48
CA ALA A 361 10.24 24.76 -19.38
C ALA A 361 9.70 23.71 -20.36
N MET A 362 10.20 23.74 -21.60
CA MET A 362 9.85 22.74 -22.62
C MET A 362 10.34 21.34 -22.24
N ALA A 363 11.53 21.21 -21.65
CA ALA A 363 12.04 19.93 -21.15
C ALA A 363 11.18 19.35 -20.01
N TRP A 364 10.73 20.18 -19.08
CA TRP A 364 9.80 19.76 -18.01
C TRP A 364 8.42 19.40 -18.56
N ALA A 365 7.94 20.11 -19.59
CA ALA A 365 6.71 19.74 -20.29
C ALA A 365 6.84 18.35 -20.91
N TRP A 366 7.93 18.04 -21.61
CA TRP A 366 8.18 16.70 -22.14
C TRP A 366 8.37 15.63 -21.06
N ALA A 367 9.04 15.96 -19.96
CA ALA A 367 9.18 15.09 -18.79
C ALA A 367 7.84 14.77 -18.10
N ALA A 368 6.80 15.59 -18.31
CA ALA A 368 5.43 15.31 -17.87
C ALA A 368 4.59 14.61 -18.95
N LEU A 369 4.69 15.04 -20.21
CA LEU A 369 3.88 14.53 -21.33
C LEU A 369 4.23 13.10 -21.73
N LEU A 370 5.52 12.73 -21.77
CA LEU A 370 5.93 11.38 -22.18
C LEU A 370 5.44 10.29 -21.22
N PRO A 371 5.57 10.42 -19.88
CA PRO A 371 4.95 9.48 -18.97
C PRO A 371 3.44 9.33 -19.20
N VAL A 372 2.73 10.44 -19.37
CA VAL A 372 1.27 10.44 -19.61
C VAL A 372 0.95 9.70 -20.90
N ALA A 373 1.68 9.94 -21.99
CA ALA A 373 1.49 9.25 -23.26
C ALA A 373 1.74 7.74 -23.13
N VAL A 374 2.82 7.33 -22.45
CA VAL A 374 3.13 5.90 -22.21
C VAL A 374 2.03 5.23 -21.39
N ILE A 375 1.54 5.88 -20.33
CA ILE A 375 0.45 5.36 -19.51
C ILE A 375 -0.84 5.26 -20.31
N LEU A 376 -1.18 6.28 -21.11
CA LEU A 376 -2.37 6.26 -21.94
C LEU A 376 -2.32 5.13 -22.98
N VAL A 377 -1.17 4.95 -23.66
CA VAL A 377 -0.95 3.82 -24.56
C VAL A 377 -1.08 2.49 -23.82
N GLY A 378 -0.53 2.39 -22.61
CA GLY A 378 -0.67 1.21 -21.75
C GLY A 378 -2.14 0.90 -21.39
N ILE A 379 -2.94 1.91 -21.07
CA ILE A 379 -4.37 1.78 -20.77
C ILE A 379 -5.14 1.33 -22.01
N LEU A 380 -4.85 1.92 -23.17
CA LEU A 380 -5.49 1.55 -24.44
C LEU A 380 -5.11 0.14 -24.90
N ALA A 381 -3.93 -0.35 -24.51
CA ALA A 381 -3.45 -1.70 -24.80
C ALA A 381 -4.02 -2.77 -23.85
N LEU A 382 -4.82 -2.41 -22.83
CA LEU A 382 -5.38 -3.38 -21.91
C LEU A 382 -6.38 -4.33 -22.60
N PRO A 383 -6.35 -5.63 -22.25
CA PRO A 383 -7.18 -6.63 -22.91
C PRO A 383 -8.68 -6.43 -22.66
N GLY A 384 -9.50 -7.08 -23.49
CA GLY A 384 -10.96 -7.05 -23.37
C GLY A 384 -11.47 -7.82 -22.15
N LYS A 385 -12.78 -7.69 -21.86
CA LYS A 385 -13.42 -8.37 -20.72
C LYS A 385 -13.20 -9.89 -20.73
N GLU A 386 -13.40 -10.53 -21.88
CA GLU A 386 -13.28 -11.99 -22.01
C GLU A 386 -11.86 -12.48 -21.73
N GLU A 387 -10.86 -11.80 -22.28
CA GLU A 387 -9.45 -12.13 -22.04
C GLU A 387 -9.04 -11.89 -20.58
N LEU A 388 -9.58 -10.85 -19.93
CA LEU A 388 -9.40 -10.63 -18.49
C LEU A 388 -10.03 -11.76 -17.66
N ILE A 389 -11.22 -12.23 -18.00
CA ILE A 389 -11.87 -13.38 -17.33
C ILE A 389 -11.06 -14.67 -17.55
N ASN A 390 -10.54 -14.89 -18.75
CA ASN A 390 -9.67 -16.02 -19.02
C ASN A 390 -8.40 -15.95 -18.17
N LYS A 391 -7.77 -14.77 -18.07
CA LYS A 391 -6.61 -14.55 -17.20
C LYS A 391 -6.94 -14.80 -15.72
N LEU A 392 -8.11 -14.37 -15.28
CA LEU A 392 -8.61 -14.61 -13.92
C LEU A 392 -8.79 -16.10 -13.63
N SER A 393 -9.26 -16.88 -14.60
CA SER A 393 -9.47 -18.32 -14.45
C SER A 393 -8.18 -19.13 -14.22
N GLU A 394 -7.00 -18.52 -14.44
CA GLU A 394 -5.71 -19.13 -14.11
C GLU A 394 -5.43 -19.13 -12.59
N THR A 395 -6.00 -18.19 -11.84
CA THR A 395 -5.70 -18.00 -10.40
C THR A 395 -6.93 -18.03 -9.51
N MET A 396 -8.13 -17.87 -10.06
CA MET A 396 -9.40 -17.81 -9.35
C MET A 396 -10.38 -18.88 -9.85
N PRO A 397 -11.30 -19.39 -9.01
CA PRO A 397 -12.13 -20.55 -9.30
C PRO A 397 -13.34 -20.23 -10.21
N VAL A 398 -13.11 -19.54 -11.33
CA VAL A 398 -14.15 -19.08 -12.27
C VAL A 398 -15.05 -20.24 -12.72
N LYS A 399 -14.43 -21.34 -13.20
CA LYS A 399 -15.17 -22.50 -13.72
C LYS A 399 -15.97 -23.23 -12.63
N ALA A 400 -15.40 -23.40 -11.44
CA ALA A 400 -16.10 -23.97 -10.30
C ALA A 400 -17.29 -23.10 -9.87
N CYS A 401 -17.14 -21.77 -9.91
CA CYS A 401 -18.23 -20.85 -9.62
C CYS A 401 -19.35 -20.92 -10.68
N ASP A 402 -18.99 -21.01 -11.95
CA ASP A 402 -19.96 -21.17 -13.03
C ASP A 402 -20.72 -22.50 -12.89
N TYR A 403 -20.05 -23.58 -12.46
CA TYR A 403 -20.69 -24.85 -12.11
C TYR A 403 -21.68 -24.70 -10.95
N ILE A 404 -21.28 -24.05 -9.84
CA ILE A 404 -22.15 -23.76 -8.68
C ILE A 404 -23.42 -23.03 -9.12
N ARG A 405 -23.27 -21.98 -9.95
CA ARG A 405 -24.38 -21.17 -10.46
C ARG A 405 -25.29 -21.98 -11.38
N ALA A 406 -24.73 -22.74 -12.30
CA ALA A 406 -25.48 -23.53 -13.27
C ALA A 406 -26.31 -24.64 -12.63
N HIS A 407 -25.80 -25.26 -11.56
CA HIS A 407 -26.47 -26.35 -10.84
C HIS A 407 -27.28 -25.87 -9.63
N GLN A 408 -27.31 -24.55 -9.38
CA GLN A 408 -28.04 -23.93 -8.26
C GLN A 408 -27.72 -24.61 -6.92
N LEU A 409 -26.43 -24.87 -6.66
CA LEU A 409 -26.02 -25.48 -5.39
C LEU A 409 -26.42 -24.58 -4.20
N ARG A 410 -26.46 -25.15 -2.99
CA ARG A 410 -26.94 -24.43 -1.80
C ARG A 410 -25.79 -23.65 -1.15
N GLY A 411 -26.03 -22.39 -0.79
CA GLY A 411 -25.15 -21.63 0.10
C GLY A 411 -25.56 -21.76 1.59
N PRO A 412 -24.85 -21.13 2.52
CA PRO A 412 -23.53 -20.48 2.38
C PRO A 412 -22.42 -21.38 1.83
N ILE A 413 -21.38 -20.77 1.26
CA ILE A 413 -20.22 -21.49 0.71
C ILE A 413 -19.10 -21.47 1.74
N PHE A 414 -18.71 -22.66 2.22
CA PHE A 414 -17.43 -22.82 2.91
C PHE A 414 -16.31 -22.81 1.88
N ASN A 415 -15.54 -21.73 1.86
CA ASN A 415 -14.55 -21.48 0.83
C ASN A 415 -13.12 -21.51 1.38
N THR A 416 -12.16 -21.83 0.51
CA THR A 416 -10.76 -21.47 0.79
C THR A 416 -10.62 -19.96 0.94
N TYR A 417 -9.88 -19.52 1.97
CA TYR A 417 -9.65 -18.12 2.32
C TYR A 417 -9.27 -17.25 1.11
N ALA A 418 -8.32 -17.71 0.29
CA ALA A 418 -7.86 -16.99 -0.90
C ALA A 418 -8.96 -16.72 -1.94
N PHE A 419 -10.02 -17.53 -1.98
CA PHE A 419 -11.14 -17.36 -2.90
C PHE A 419 -12.24 -16.44 -2.35
N GLY A 420 -12.33 -16.26 -1.02
CA GLY A 420 -13.50 -15.68 -0.36
C GLY A 420 -13.95 -14.35 -0.95
N SER A 421 -13.06 -13.37 -0.99
CA SER A 421 -13.32 -12.05 -1.55
C SER A 421 -13.76 -12.12 -3.01
N PHE A 422 -13.14 -12.98 -3.83
CA PHE A 422 -13.52 -13.18 -5.23
C PHE A 422 -14.96 -13.70 -5.34
N LEU A 423 -15.35 -14.64 -4.48
CA LEU A 423 -16.72 -15.18 -4.46
C LEU A 423 -17.75 -14.11 -4.10
N THR A 424 -17.43 -13.18 -3.18
CA THR A 424 -18.36 -12.08 -2.85
C THR A 424 -18.72 -11.22 -4.06
N TRP A 425 -17.82 -11.13 -5.05
CA TRP A 425 -18.02 -10.43 -6.31
C TRP A 425 -18.64 -11.32 -7.41
N TYR A 426 -18.11 -12.53 -7.63
CA TYR A 426 -18.47 -13.38 -8.75
C TYR A 426 -19.74 -14.23 -8.49
N LEU A 427 -20.02 -14.54 -7.22
CA LEU A 427 -21.21 -15.23 -6.72
C LEU A 427 -21.89 -14.41 -5.62
N PRO A 428 -22.39 -13.20 -5.92
CA PRO A 428 -22.87 -12.26 -4.90
C PRO A 428 -24.08 -12.74 -4.10
N ASP A 429 -24.83 -13.72 -4.63
CA ASP A 429 -26.01 -14.33 -3.99
C ASP A 429 -25.64 -15.43 -2.99
N TYR A 430 -24.35 -15.78 -2.89
CA TYR A 430 -23.84 -16.86 -2.06
C TYR A 430 -22.99 -16.30 -0.92
N PRO A 431 -23.50 -16.25 0.32
CA PRO A 431 -22.71 -15.81 1.46
C PRO A 431 -21.48 -16.71 1.65
N VAL A 432 -20.32 -16.09 1.91
CA VAL A 432 -19.07 -16.81 2.18
C VAL A 432 -18.89 -17.07 3.67
N VAL A 433 -18.21 -18.16 4.00
CA VAL A 433 -17.83 -18.44 5.39
C VAL A 433 -16.71 -17.51 5.85
N ILE A 434 -15.72 -17.28 4.99
CA ILE A 434 -14.57 -16.44 5.31
C ILE A 434 -14.06 -15.68 4.08
N ASP A 435 -13.53 -14.48 4.30
CA ASP A 435 -12.79 -13.71 3.32
C ASP A 435 -11.70 -12.87 4.01
N VAL A 436 -11.11 -11.92 3.29
CA VAL A 436 -9.95 -11.15 3.76
C VAL A 436 -10.26 -10.12 4.85
N ARG A 437 -11.55 -9.90 5.19
CA ARG A 437 -11.97 -8.91 6.20
C ARG A 437 -11.69 -9.40 7.61
N ASN A 438 -10.43 -9.41 8.03
CA ASN A 438 -10.09 -9.75 9.41
C ASN A 438 -10.69 -8.75 10.44
N GLU A 439 -10.95 -7.51 10.04
CA GLU A 439 -11.69 -6.54 10.86
C GLU A 439 -13.14 -6.97 11.17
N LEU A 440 -13.74 -7.81 10.31
CA LEU A 440 -15.06 -8.41 10.51
C LEU A 440 -14.99 -9.70 11.35
N TYR A 441 -14.14 -10.65 10.95
CA TYR A 441 -14.09 -12.00 11.54
C TYR A 441 -13.31 -12.06 12.86
N GLY A 442 -12.23 -11.27 12.95
CA GLY A 442 -11.29 -11.27 14.06
C GLY A 442 -10.45 -12.54 14.20
N ASP A 443 -9.44 -12.43 15.07
CA ASP A 443 -8.43 -13.48 15.28
C ASP A 443 -9.04 -14.85 15.64
N GLN A 444 -10.05 -14.91 16.51
CA GLN A 444 -10.64 -16.18 16.95
C GLN A 444 -11.26 -16.97 15.79
N MET A 445 -12.04 -16.32 14.92
CA MET A 445 -12.67 -17.00 13.81
C MET A 445 -11.64 -17.41 12.74
N LEU A 446 -10.61 -16.58 12.54
CA LEU A 446 -9.50 -16.92 11.64
C LEU A 446 -8.69 -18.11 12.18
N ASP A 447 -8.44 -18.18 13.49
CA ASP A 447 -7.81 -19.34 14.14
C ASP A 447 -8.67 -20.60 14.04
N ASP A 448 -9.98 -20.48 14.25
CA ASP A 448 -10.92 -21.60 14.13
C ASP A 448 -10.95 -22.13 12.69
N TYR A 449 -11.01 -21.24 11.70
CA TYR A 449 -10.96 -21.61 10.28
C TYR A 449 -9.66 -22.34 9.93
N ASN A 450 -8.52 -21.78 10.34
CA ASN A 450 -7.22 -22.41 10.10
C ASN A 450 -7.09 -23.76 10.80
N SER A 451 -7.64 -23.90 12.01
CA SER A 451 -7.65 -25.17 12.74
C SER A 451 -8.42 -26.26 12.00
N VAL A 452 -9.52 -25.91 11.32
CA VAL A 452 -10.27 -26.84 10.46
C VAL A 452 -9.47 -27.20 9.21
N ILE A 453 -8.96 -26.21 8.48
CA ILE A 453 -8.23 -26.44 7.22
C ILE A 453 -6.95 -27.26 7.44
N GLN A 454 -6.27 -27.05 8.58
CA GLN A 454 -5.05 -27.78 8.94
C GLN A 454 -5.33 -29.16 9.57
N GLY A 455 -6.59 -29.50 9.85
CA GLY A 455 -6.96 -30.77 10.48
C GLY A 455 -6.68 -30.83 11.99
N ASN A 456 -6.42 -29.70 12.64
CA ASN A 456 -6.26 -29.59 14.09
C ASN A 456 -7.61 -29.65 14.84
N ARG A 457 -8.72 -29.43 14.12
CA ARG A 457 -10.09 -29.58 14.61
C ARG A 457 -10.88 -30.49 13.69
N ARG A 458 -11.76 -31.30 14.28
CA ARG A 458 -12.71 -32.15 13.55
C ARG A 458 -13.73 -31.29 12.79
N ILE A 459 -14.09 -31.73 11.58
CA ILE A 459 -15.06 -31.07 10.71
C ILE A 459 -16.45 -31.08 11.37
N GLU A 460 -16.78 -32.13 12.12
CA GLU A 460 -18.05 -32.25 12.86
C GLU A 460 -18.23 -31.14 13.89
N ASP A 461 -17.13 -30.71 14.51
CA ASP A 461 -17.13 -29.78 15.64
C ASP A 461 -16.99 -28.32 15.18
N ALA A 462 -17.03 -28.07 13.86
CA ALA A 462 -16.82 -26.76 13.27
C ALA A 462 -18.16 -26.08 12.93
N PRO A 463 -18.63 -25.08 13.72
CA PRO A 463 -19.93 -24.45 13.51
C PRO A 463 -20.04 -23.76 12.13
N MET A 464 -18.91 -23.29 11.61
CA MET A 464 -18.82 -22.62 10.30
C MET A 464 -19.12 -23.54 9.11
N LEU A 465 -18.95 -24.86 9.28
CA LEU A 465 -19.26 -25.87 8.27
C LEU A 465 -20.69 -26.39 8.40
N ALA A 466 -21.24 -26.40 9.61
CA ALA A 466 -22.59 -26.91 9.87
C ALA A 466 -23.68 -26.13 9.11
N GLN A 467 -23.44 -24.87 8.79
CA GLN A 467 -24.35 -24.03 8.01
C GLN A 467 -24.05 -24.06 6.51
N ALA A 468 -22.89 -24.56 6.08
CA ALA A 468 -22.47 -24.50 4.69
C ALA A 468 -23.18 -25.56 3.84
N GLY A 469 -23.85 -25.12 2.78
CA GLY A 469 -24.50 -26.00 1.80
C GLY A 469 -23.56 -26.50 0.71
N THR A 470 -22.43 -25.83 0.51
CA THR A 470 -21.42 -26.15 -0.50
C THR A 470 -20.03 -25.85 0.06
N LEU A 471 -19.06 -26.72 -0.22
CA LEU A 471 -17.65 -26.50 0.08
C LEU A 471 -16.91 -26.25 -1.24
N LEU A 472 -16.24 -25.10 -1.36
CA LEU A 472 -15.38 -24.75 -2.50
C LEU A 472 -13.94 -24.64 -2.02
N LEU A 473 -13.14 -25.65 -2.32
CA LEU A 473 -11.78 -25.78 -1.81
C LEU A 473 -10.76 -25.73 -2.95
N GLU A 474 -9.56 -25.24 -2.67
CA GLU A 474 -8.40 -25.47 -3.54
C GLU A 474 -8.21 -26.97 -3.79
N LYS A 475 -7.92 -27.33 -5.05
CA LYS A 475 -7.83 -28.71 -5.54
C LYS A 475 -6.94 -29.60 -4.67
N ASN A 476 -5.79 -29.10 -4.24
CA ASN A 476 -4.79 -29.84 -3.48
C ASN A 476 -4.76 -29.51 -1.98
N SER A 477 -5.80 -28.86 -1.46
CA SER A 477 -5.92 -28.54 -0.04
C SER A 477 -5.92 -29.81 0.83
N GLY A 478 -5.41 -29.69 2.06
CA GLY A 478 -5.41 -30.81 3.02
C GLY A 478 -6.83 -31.32 3.29
N LEU A 479 -7.77 -30.41 3.50
CA LEU A 479 -9.19 -30.72 3.66
C LEU A 479 -9.81 -31.38 2.43
N GLY A 480 -9.55 -30.86 1.22
CA GLY A 480 -10.09 -31.44 -0.02
C GLY A 480 -9.60 -32.87 -0.28
N ARG A 481 -8.33 -33.16 0.04
CA ARG A 481 -7.80 -34.53 0.01
C ARG A 481 -8.43 -35.42 1.07
N ALA A 482 -8.62 -34.90 2.29
CA ALA A 482 -9.28 -35.66 3.35
C ALA A 482 -10.71 -36.07 2.96
N LEU A 483 -11.48 -35.18 2.32
CA LEU A 483 -12.84 -35.45 1.85
C LEU A 483 -12.93 -36.53 0.75
N THR A 484 -11.83 -36.84 0.07
CA THR A 484 -11.75 -37.81 -1.04
C THR A 484 -10.88 -39.03 -0.73
N THR A 485 -10.37 -39.14 0.50
CA THR A 485 -9.47 -40.24 0.89
C THR A 485 -9.92 -40.93 2.17
N PHE A 486 -10.60 -40.23 3.08
CA PHE A 486 -11.12 -40.84 4.30
C PHE A 486 -12.55 -41.32 4.10
N PRO A 487 -12.84 -42.63 4.22
CA PRO A 487 -14.17 -43.19 3.97
C PRO A 487 -15.29 -42.55 4.81
N VAL A 488 -14.97 -42.16 6.05
CA VAL A 488 -15.93 -41.48 6.96
C VAL A 488 -16.39 -40.13 6.40
N LEU A 489 -15.52 -39.43 5.66
CA LEU A 489 -15.84 -38.13 5.07
C LEU A 489 -16.46 -38.29 3.69
N GLU A 490 -16.02 -39.26 2.89
CA GLU A 490 -16.67 -39.61 1.60
C GLU A 490 -18.13 -40.02 1.79
N ALA A 491 -18.45 -40.71 2.89
CA ALA A 491 -19.83 -41.06 3.23
C ALA A 491 -20.70 -39.83 3.58
N ARG A 492 -20.10 -38.65 3.79
CA ARG A 492 -20.78 -37.42 4.21
C ARG A 492 -20.75 -36.31 3.17
N TYR A 493 -19.81 -36.34 2.24
CA TYR A 493 -19.63 -35.31 1.23
C TYR A 493 -19.37 -35.95 -0.13
N GLU A 494 -20.08 -35.45 -1.14
CA GLU A 494 -19.87 -35.86 -2.53
C GLU A 494 -19.10 -34.79 -3.29
N GLN A 495 -18.07 -35.20 -4.02
CA GLN A 495 -17.36 -34.32 -4.95
C GLN A 495 -18.14 -34.19 -6.25
N VAL A 496 -18.77 -33.04 -6.47
CA VAL A 496 -19.61 -32.78 -7.65
C VAL A 496 -18.87 -32.10 -8.79
N TYR A 497 -17.75 -31.42 -8.49
CA TYR A 497 -16.92 -30.76 -9.49
C TYR A 497 -15.45 -30.78 -9.10
N SER A 498 -14.58 -30.84 -10.11
CA SER A 498 -13.14 -30.66 -9.92
C SER A 498 -12.44 -30.23 -11.20
N ASP A 499 -11.51 -29.29 -11.08
CA ASP A 499 -10.54 -28.93 -12.11
C ASP A 499 -9.13 -28.81 -11.53
N ASP A 500 -8.21 -28.17 -12.26
CA ASP A 500 -6.82 -28.00 -11.86
C ASP A 500 -6.64 -27.04 -10.66
N LEU A 501 -7.65 -26.20 -10.37
CA LEU A 501 -7.55 -25.13 -9.37
C LEU A 501 -8.44 -25.40 -8.15
N ALA A 502 -9.66 -25.90 -8.34
CA ALA A 502 -10.64 -26.06 -7.28
C ALA A 502 -11.43 -27.37 -7.35
N SER A 503 -11.97 -27.75 -6.21
CA SER A 503 -12.90 -28.86 -6.01
C SER A 503 -14.14 -28.36 -5.29
N VAL A 504 -15.32 -28.79 -5.75
CA VAL A 504 -16.60 -28.49 -5.12
C VAL A 504 -17.16 -29.75 -4.49
N PHE A 505 -17.56 -29.65 -3.23
CA PHE A 505 -18.20 -30.72 -2.48
C PHE A 505 -19.56 -30.27 -1.97
N VAL A 506 -20.51 -31.19 -1.93
CA VAL A 506 -21.83 -30.98 -1.32
C VAL A 506 -22.05 -31.98 -0.18
N PRO A 507 -22.66 -31.57 0.94
CA PRO A 507 -23.06 -32.51 1.98
C PRO A 507 -24.08 -33.50 1.44
N LEU A 508 -23.86 -34.78 1.68
CA LEU A 508 -24.86 -35.82 1.44
C LEU A 508 -25.95 -35.73 2.52
N PRO A 509 -27.21 -36.03 2.19
CA PRO A 509 -28.25 -36.20 3.21
C PRO A 509 -27.74 -37.21 4.23
N THR A 510 -27.83 -36.89 5.53
CA THR A 510 -27.54 -37.87 6.57
C THR A 510 -28.44 -39.09 6.33
N GLN A 511 -27.87 -40.16 5.77
CA GLN A 511 -28.45 -41.47 5.97
C GLN A 511 -28.42 -41.68 7.48
N ASP A 512 -29.55 -42.07 8.06
CA ASP A 512 -29.56 -42.67 9.40
C ASP A 512 -28.60 -43.85 9.36
N LEU A 513 -27.33 -43.59 9.64
CA LEU A 513 -26.36 -44.61 9.99
C LEU A 513 -26.83 -45.09 11.35
N GLY A 514 -27.74 -46.07 11.30
CA GLY A 514 -28.29 -46.75 12.45
C GLY A 514 -27.19 -47.08 13.43
N LYS A 515 -27.49 -46.77 14.70
CA LYS A 515 -26.66 -46.97 15.90
C LYS A 515 -25.78 -48.22 15.88
#